data_AF-Q0RM91-F1
#
_entry.id   AF-Q0RM91-F1
#
_cell.length_a   1.000
_cell.length_b   1.000
_cell.length_c   1.000
_cell.angle_alpha   90.00
_cell.angle_beta   90.00
_cell.angle_gamma   90.00
#
_symmetry.space_group_name_H-M   'P 1'
#
loop_
_entity.id
_entity.type
_entity.pdbx_description
1 polymer ?
#
loop_
_entity_poly.entity_id
_entity_poly.type
_entity_poly.pdbx_seq_one_letter_code
_entity_poly.pdbx_strand_id
1 'polypeptide(L)'
;MSAFTPDDPPPAIEVDGAVDSETVRELLLEGAGAGSVLTLSNQDLPGPWASAGQPVETLESVPEDCIDGVLAVEGFTTVPVRPRMGQIARVLRIGGWFGLAQSDHTCTFAGLHLGGWTGGERRALDAALLAAFPHQRGAVVEELIWEAREQGLRPTRLHLGFAHRKVGAGDLDDYLREGPAAGIPGPLDRITAAAGVTLADRYAEVWQDATATGPVTMSTPMVVLAARRVAGDPLAPVAGPARRLPLLAEPIRSPRPEAERAIMDALGRHRRRWDDLVAGTRRESRRERQGSA
;
A
#
# COMPACT_ATOMS: atom_id res chain seq x y z
N MET A 1 21.38 -28.12 -8.22
CA MET A 1 20.16 -27.28 -8.17
C MET A 1 19.22 -27.92 -7.15
N SER A 2 19.16 -27.37 -5.94
CA SER A 2 18.20 -27.84 -4.93
C SER A 2 16.86 -27.20 -5.25
N ALA A 3 15.89 -28.01 -5.69
CA ALA A 3 14.52 -27.58 -5.83
C ALA A 3 13.97 -27.31 -4.43
N PHE A 4 13.37 -26.13 -4.24
CA PHE A 4 12.67 -25.77 -3.00
C PHE A 4 11.71 -26.89 -2.59
N THR A 5 11.86 -27.38 -1.36
CA THR A 5 11.09 -28.51 -0.84
C THR A 5 9.70 -28.06 -0.40
N PRO A 6 8.70 -28.95 -0.42
CA PRO A 6 7.31 -28.66 -0.02
C PRO A 6 7.11 -28.15 1.42
N ASP A 7 8.16 -28.12 2.24
CA ASP A 7 8.15 -27.89 3.69
C ASP A 7 8.44 -26.43 4.13
N ASP A 8 8.54 -25.48 3.20
CA ASP A 8 8.74 -24.07 3.57
C ASP A 8 7.53 -23.52 4.36
N PRO A 9 7.73 -22.78 5.47
CA PRO A 9 6.61 -22.26 6.26
C PRO A 9 5.71 -21.28 5.47
N PRO A 10 4.44 -21.11 5.88
CA PRO A 10 3.58 -20.05 5.37
C PRO A 10 4.24 -18.67 5.59
N PRO A 11 3.88 -17.64 4.79
CA PRO A 11 4.45 -16.33 5.00
C PRO A 11 4.19 -15.84 6.42
N ALA A 12 5.20 -15.21 7.03
CA ALA A 12 4.98 -14.49 8.27
C ALA A 12 4.10 -13.27 7.95
N ILE A 13 2.90 -13.24 8.51
CA ILE A 13 1.93 -12.16 8.30
C ILE A 13 1.86 -11.35 9.57
N GLU A 14 2.35 -10.12 9.49
CA GLU A 14 2.20 -9.12 10.54
C GLU A 14 1.10 -8.15 10.12
N VAL A 15 0.18 -7.89 11.04
CA VAL A 15 -0.88 -6.92 10.86
C VAL A 15 -0.73 -5.94 12.00
N ASP A 16 -1.08 -4.68 11.75
CA ASP A 16 -1.40 -3.71 12.79
C ASP A 16 -0.21 -2.96 13.44
N GLY A 17 1.00 -3.06 12.87
CA GLY A 17 2.17 -2.27 13.28
C GLY A 17 2.20 -0.86 12.67
N ALA A 18 2.89 0.05 13.36
CA ALA A 18 3.40 1.26 12.70
C ALA A 18 4.46 0.79 11.69
N VAL A 19 4.31 1.21 10.43
CA VAL A 19 5.30 0.88 9.41
C VAL A 19 6.34 2.00 9.42
N ASP A 20 7.32 1.88 10.29
CA ASP A 20 8.44 2.81 10.32
C ASP A 20 9.53 2.43 9.31
N SER A 21 10.40 3.39 9.00
CA SER A 21 11.44 3.21 7.98
C SER A 21 12.42 2.09 8.32
N GLU A 22 12.60 1.77 9.60
CA GLU A 22 13.48 0.69 10.07
C GLU A 22 12.83 -0.68 9.84
N THR A 23 11.55 -0.82 10.18
CA THR A 23 10.74 -2.02 9.92
C THR A 23 10.69 -2.33 8.43
N VAL A 24 10.42 -1.33 7.57
CA VAL A 24 10.43 -1.52 6.12
C VAL A 24 11.83 -1.94 5.67
N ARG A 25 12.88 -1.28 6.19
CA ARG A 25 14.27 -1.59 5.83
C ARG A 25 14.66 -3.01 6.21
N GLU A 26 14.37 -3.46 7.42
CA GLU A 26 14.66 -4.81 7.88
C GLU A 26 13.90 -5.84 7.06
N LEU A 27 12.58 -5.66 6.90
CA LEU A 27 11.73 -6.59 6.16
C LEU A 27 12.14 -6.72 4.69
N LEU A 28 12.61 -5.63 4.07
CA LEU A 28 13.01 -5.64 2.68
C LEU A 28 14.48 -6.06 2.52
N LEU A 29 15.42 -5.53 3.32
CA LEU A 29 16.85 -5.82 3.12
C LEU A 29 17.29 -7.19 3.65
N GLU A 30 16.55 -7.85 4.56
CA GLU A 30 16.87 -9.22 4.98
C GLU A 30 16.86 -10.23 3.82
N GLY A 31 16.16 -9.92 2.73
CA GLY A 31 16.13 -10.75 1.52
C GLY A 31 17.23 -10.41 0.50
N ALA A 32 17.79 -9.20 0.58
CA ALA A 32 18.80 -8.68 -0.34
C ALA A 32 20.18 -9.24 0.04
N GLY A 33 20.58 -10.35 -0.60
CA GLY A 33 21.97 -10.82 -0.55
C GLY A 33 22.92 -9.84 -1.26
N ALA A 34 24.22 -10.15 -1.28
CA ALA A 34 25.27 -9.35 -1.94
C ALA A 34 25.24 -9.37 -3.49
N GLY A 35 24.05 -9.50 -4.08
CA GLY A 35 23.82 -9.67 -5.51
C GLY A 35 23.50 -8.37 -6.26
N SER A 36 23.17 -8.50 -7.55
CA SER A 36 22.63 -7.41 -8.36
C SER A 36 21.22 -7.04 -7.86
N VAL A 37 21.08 -5.81 -7.34
CA VAL A 37 19.80 -5.29 -6.87
C VAL A 37 19.43 -4.05 -7.68
N LEU A 38 18.22 -4.04 -8.23
CA LEU A 38 17.62 -2.87 -8.87
C LEU A 38 16.60 -2.24 -7.94
N THR A 39 16.49 -0.91 -8.00
CA THR A 39 15.48 -0.18 -7.24
C THR A 39 14.55 0.60 -8.16
N LEU A 40 13.25 0.34 -8.01
CA LEU A 40 12.16 1.03 -8.68
C LEU A 40 11.51 1.99 -7.69
N SER A 41 11.57 3.28 -7.96
CA SER A 41 10.84 4.27 -7.18
C SER A 41 10.37 5.42 -8.07
N ASN A 42 9.20 5.96 -7.72
CA ASN A 42 8.67 7.17 -8.34
C ASN A 42 9.07 8.45 -7.56
N GLN A 43 10.00 8.31 -6.62
CA GLN A 43 10.52 9.38 -5.77
C GLN A 43 12.02 9.21 -5.54
N ASP A 44 12.67 10.30 -5.12
CA ASP A 44 14.00 10.22 -4.55
C ASP A 44 13.95 9.36 -3.28
N LEU A 45 14.72 8.28 -3.31
CA LEU A 45 14.80 7.36 -2.20
C LEU A 45 15.60 7.98 -1.05
N PRO A 46 15.08 7.97 0.20
CA PRO A 46 15.85 8.46 1.34
C PRO A 46 17.18 7.70 1.46
N GLY A 47 18.22 8.36 1.98
CA GLY A 47 19.60 7.85 2.06
C GLY A 47 19.80 6.33 2.22
N PRO A 48 19.20 5.65 3.22
CA PRO A 48 19.40 4.20 3.40
C PRO A 48 18.85 3.32 2.26
N TRP A 49 17.92 3.84 1.47
CA TRP A 49 17.29 3.16 0.32
C TRP A 49 18.04 3.42 -0.97
N ALA A 50 18.61 4.62 -1.14
CA ALA A 50 19.42 4.98 -2.30
C ALA A 50 20.65 4.07 -2.48
N SER A 51 21.16 3.48 -1.38
CA SER A 51 22.27 2.53 -1.41
C SER A 51 21.85 1.07 -1.60
N ALA A 52 20.55 0.75 -1.61
CA ALA A 52 20.07 -0.63 -1.63
C ALA A 52 20.19 -1.30 -3.01
N GLY A 53 20.26 -0.51 -4.09
CA GLY A 53 20.37 -1.01 -5.45
C GLY A 53 20.58 0.11 -6.46
N GLN A 54 20.82 -0.27 -7.71
CA GLN A 54 20.92 0.69 -8.81
C GLN A 54 19.51 1.23 -9.13
N PRO A 55 19.27 2.56 -9.09
CA PRO A 55 17.98 3.12 -9.45
C PRO A 55 17.72 2.93 -10.95
N VAL A 56 16.51 2.49 -11.29
CA VAL A 56 16.04 2.35 -12.67
C VAL A 56 14.59 2.82 -12.76
N GLU A 57 14.22 3.49 -13.86
CA GLU A 57 12.83 3.91 -14.09
C GLU A 57 11.99 2.79 -14.71
N THR A 58 12.63 1.96 -15.55
CA THR A 58 12.01 0.90 -16.35
C THR A 58 12.91 -0.34 -16.36
N LEU A 59 12.27 -1.52 -16.49
CA LEU A 59 12.92 -2.82 -16.58
C LEU A 59 12.96 -3.38 -18.01
N GLU A 60 12.54 -2.60 -19.01
CA GLU A 60 12.37 -3.09 -20.39
C GLU A 60 13.68 -3.52 -21.04
N SER A 61 14.76 -2.78 -20.77
CA SER A 61 16.10 -3.08 -21.30
C SER A 61 16.88 -4.12 -20.49
N VAL A 62 16.36 -4.52 -19.32
CA VAL A 62 17.01 -5.49 -18.44
C VAL A 62 16.78 -6.89 -19.01
N PRO A 63 17.82 -7.74 -19.15
CA PRO A 63 17.66 -9.12 -19.58
C PRO A 63 16.77 -9.94 -18.64
N GLU A 64 16.22 -11.04 -19.16
CA GLU A 64 15.43 -11.98 -18.35
C GLU A 64 16.32 -12.78 -17.39
N ASP A 65 15.77 -13.17 -16.24
CA ASP A 65 16.40 -14.07 -15.27
C ASP A 65 17.83 -13.68 -14.83
N CYS A 66 18.15 -12.38 -14.80
CA CYS A 66 19.53 -11.90 -14.58
C CYS A 66 19.75 -11.12 -13.28
N ILE A 67 18.66 -10.75 -12.59
CA ILE A 67 18.70 -9.92 -11.38
C ILE A 67 18.48 -10.77 -10.13
N ASP A 68 19.27 -10.50 -9.09
CA ASP A 68 19.20 -11.20 -7.81
C ASP A 68 18.10 -10.63 -6.90
N GLY A 69 17.83 -9.33 -7.02
CA GLY A 69 16.84 -8.62 -6.23
C GLY A 69 16.20 -7.42 -6.93
N VAL A 70 14.90 -7.21 -6.69
CA VAL A 70 14.22 -5.96 -7.06
C VAL A 70 13.56 -5.39 -5.82
N LEU A 71 13.82 -4.13 -5.55
CA LEU A 71 13.15 -3.35 -4.51
C LEU A 71 12.24 -2.31 -5.16
N ALA A 72 10.95 -2.33 -4.87
CA ALA A 72 9.98 -1.35 -5.32
C ALA A 72 9.45 -0.54 -4.13
N VAL A 73 9.73 0.77 -4.10
CA VAL A 73 9.21 1.69 -3.07
C VAL A 73 8.33 2.73 -3.77
N GLU A 74 7.03 2.70 -3.49
CA GLU A 74 6.02 3.48 -4.21
C GLU A 74 6.07 3.25 -5.74
N GLY A 75 6.54 2.08 -6.17
CA GLY A 75 6.81 1.76 -7.58
C GLY A 75 5.55 1.52 -8.43
N PHE A 76 4.38 1.44 -7.80
CA PHE A 76 3.11 1.12 -8.47
C PHE A 76 2.09 2.26 -8.44
N THR A 77 2.44 3.42 -7.86
CA THR A 77 1.49 4.52 -7.66
C THR A 77 0.96 5.12 -8.97
N THR A 78 1.78 5.13 -10.03
CA THR A 78 1.43 5.67 -11.36
C THR A 78 1.43 4.64 -12.48
N VAL A 79 1.70 3.37 -12.15
CA VAL A 79 1.92 2.32 -13.15
C VAL A 79 0.97 1.16 -12.87
N PRO A 80 0.29 0.60 -13.89
CA PRO A 80 -0.57 -0.56 -13.71
C PRO A 80 0.18 -1.73 -13.04
N VAL A 81 -0.44 -2.32 -12.02
CA VAL A 81 0.18 -3.37 -11.18
C VAL A 81 0.64 -4.55 -12.00
N ARG A 82 -0.27 -5.17 -12.75
CA ARG A 82 -0.01 -6.40 -13.50
C ARG A 82 1.17 -6.30 -14.48
N PRO A 83 1.22 -5.34 -15.43
CA PRO A 83 2.35 -5.20 -16.34
C PRO A 83 3.70 -5.00 -15.63
N ARG A 84 3.73 -4.14 -14.60
CA ARG A 84 4.97 -3.87 -13.85
C ARG A 84 5.41 -5.10 -13.05
N MET A 85 4.47 -5.81 -12.42
CA MET A 85 4.75 -7.03 -11.69
C MET A 85 5.31 -8.14 -12.61
N GLY A 86 4.76 -8.27 -13.82
CA GLY A 86 5.27 -9.19 -14.83
C GLY A 86 6.70 -8.86 -15.28
N GLN A 87 7.02 -7.57 -15.45
CA GLN A 87 8.40 -7.13 -15.75
C GLN A 87 9.37 -7.48 -14.62
N ILE A 88 8.97 -7.26 -13.37
CA ILE A 88 9.77 -7.60 -12.18
C ILE A 88 10.05 -9.11 -12.15
N ALA A 89 9.01 -9.91 -12.32
CA ALA A 89 9.11 -11.36 -12.34
C ALA A 89 10.00 -11.89 -13.48
N ARG A 90 9.96 -11.24 -14.65
CA ARG A 90 10.76 -11.59 -15.83
C ARG A 90 12.26 -11.37 -15.62
N VAL A 91 12.66 -10.28 -14.97
CA VAL A 91 14.09 -9.95 -14.79
C VAL A 91 14.73 -10.67 -13.61
N LEU A 92 13.93 -11.07 -12.61
CA LEU A 92 14.39 -11.81 -11.46
C LEU A 92 14.72 -13.26 -11.83
N ARG A 93 15.93 -13.70 -11.50
CA ARG A 93 16.27 -15.13 -11.57
C ARG A 93 15.37 -15.94 -10.62
N ILE A 94 15.22 -17.23 -10.88
CA ILE A 94 14.57 -18.15 -9.92
C ILE A 94 15.30 -18.13 -8.57
N GLY A 95 14.54 -17.97 -7.49
CA GLY A 95 15.05 -17.74 -6.13
C GLY A 95 15.41 -16.28 -5.82
N GLY A 96 15.39 -15.41 -6.83
CA GLY A 96 15.56 -13.97 -6.71
C GLY A 96 14.52 -13.36 -5.77
N TRP A 97 14.91 -12.29 -5.10
CA TRP A 97 14.11 -11.63 -4.09
C TRP A 97 13.33 -10.43 -4.68
N PHE A 98 12.11 -10.25 -4.22
CA PHE A 98 11.31 -9.06 -4.51
C PHE A 98 10.88 -8.41 -3.20
N GLY A 99 11.20 -7.13 -3.05
CA GLY A 99 10.74 -6.29 -1.97
C GLY A 99 9.81 -5.21 -2.48
N LEU A 100 8.72 -4.97 -1.75
CA LEU A 100 7.74 -3.96 -2.06
C LEU A 100 7.35 -3.21 -0.80
N ALA A 101 7.40 -1.89 -0.87
CA ALA A 101 6.77 -0.96 0.06
C ALA A 101 5.85 -0.06 -0.76
N GLN A 102 4.54 -0.19 -0.56
CA GLN A 102 3.55 0.61 -1.29
C GLN A 102 2.53 1.18 -0.32
N SER A 103 2.43 2.50 -0.29
CA SER A 103 1.36 3.19 0.39
C SER A 103 0.14 3.23 -0.50
N ASP A 104 -1.02 3.06 0.12
CA ASP A 104 -2.29 3.32 -0.51
C ASP A 104 -2.64 4.80 -0.33
N HIS A 105 -2.01 5.65 -1.16
CA HIS A 105 -2.23 7.10 -1.12
C HIS A 105 -3.67 7.50 -1.44
N THR A 106 -4.44 6.59 -2.03
CA THR A 106 -5.85 6.75 -2.34
C THR A 106 -6.73 6.72 -1.10
N CYS A 107 -6.21 6.06 -0.07
CA CYS A 107 -6.78 5.89 1.25
C CYS A 107 -6.03 6.73 2.29
N THR A 108 -5.37 7.83 1.89
CA THR A 108 -4.66 8.70 2.85
C THR A 108 -5.65 9.38 3.81
N PHE A 109 -5.58 9.05 5.10
CA PHE A 109 -6.33 9.75 6.15
C PHE A 109 -5.63 11.04 6.53
N ALA A 110 -5.89 12.05 5.73
CA ALA A 110 -5.71 13.43 6.08
C ALA A 110 -6.91 13.99 6.86
N GLY A 111 -8.11 13.49 6.57
CA GLY A 111 -9.32 14.30 6.78
C GLY A 111 -10.23 13.93 7.94
N LEU A 112 -10.10 12.81 8.66
CA LEU A 112 -11.13 12.42 9.66
C LEU A 112 -11.07 13.21 10.98
N HIS A 113 -10.03 14.03 11.17
CA HIS A 113 -9.79 14.81 12.38
C HIS A 113 -9.78 16.32 12.17
N LEU A 114 -9.83 16.80 10.93
CA LEU A 114 -9.86 18.24 10.69
C LEU A 114 -11.24 18.74 11.13
N GLY A 115 -11.30 19.38 12.29
CA GLY A 115 -12.51 20.07 12.76
C GLY A 115 -12.98 21.08 11.72
N GLY A 116 -14.28 21.38 11.69
CA GLY A 116 -14.82 22.43 10.80
C GLY A 116 -15.53 21.94 9.53
N TRP A 117 -15.48 20.65 9.19
CA TRP A 117 -16.34 20.08 8.14
C TRP A 117 -17.78 19.85 8.63
N THR A 118 -18.76 20.22 7.79
CA THR A 118 -20.10 19.67 7.89
C THR A 118 -20.13 18.23 7.34
N GLY A 119 -21.06 17.41 7.84
CA GLY A 119 -21.23 16.05 7.30
C GLY A 119 -21.66 16.03 5.82
N GLY A 120 -22.25 17.12 5.33
CA GLY A 120 -22.63 17.28 3.92
C GLY A 120 -21.42 17.52 3.03
N GLU A 121 -20.58 18.50 3.38
CA GLU A 121 -19.35 18.81 2.64
C GLU A 121 -18.40 17.62 2.59
N ARG A 122 -18.26 16.88 3.70
CA ARG A 122 -17.42 15.68 3.72
C ARG A 122 -17.90 14.61 2.73
N ARG A 123 -19.20 14.33 2.70
CA ARG A 123 -19.76 13.37 1.75
C ARG A 123 -19.61 13.83 0.31
N ALA A 124 -19.76 15.14 0.04
CA ALA A 124 -19.57 15.70 -1.28
C ALA A 124 -18.12 15.55 -1.76
N LEU A 125 -17.16 15.84 -0.88
CA LEU A 125 -15.74 15.65 -1.15
C LEU A 125 -15.41 14.16 -1.43
N ASP A 126 -15.84 13.26 -0.55
CA ASP A 126 -15.60 11.83 -0.70
C ASP A 126 -16.21 11.29 -2.01
N ALA A 127 -17.43 11.72 -2.35
CA ALA A 127 -18.11 11.32 -3.59
C ALA A 127 -17.41 11.87 -4.85
N ALA A 128 -16.98 13.13 -4.82
CA ALA A 128 -16.28 13.75 -5.93
C ALA A 128 -14.92 13.09 -6.19
N LEU A 129 -14.14 12.85 -5.13
CA LEU A 129 -12.86 12.14 -5.25
C LEU A 129 -13.05 10.72 -5.76
N LEU A 130 -14.08 10.00 -5.28
CA LEU A 130 -14.38 8.65 -5.77
C LEU A 130 -14.78 8.63 -7.25
N ALA A 131 -15.50 9.65 -7.73
CA ALA A 131 -15.92 9.77 -9.12
C ALA A 131 -14.77 10.18 -10.05
N ALA A 132 -13.95 11.15 -9.64
CA ALA A 132 -12.82 11.64 -10.42
C ALA A 132 -11.66 10.63 -10.48
N PHE A 133 -11.55 9.77 -9.46
CA PHE A 133 -10.47 8.80 -9.34
C PHE A 133 -11.03 7.38 -9.07
N PRO A 134 -11.70 6.73 -10.05
CA PRO A 134 -12.36 5.45 -9.82
C PRO A 134 -11.38 4.28 -9.55
N HIS A 135 -10.15 4.39 -10.04
CA HIS A 135 -9.07 3.43 -9.81
C HIS A 135 -8.43 3.56 -8.42
N GLN A 136 -8.84 4.58 -7.66
CA GLN A 136 -8.35 4.87 -6.31
C GLN A 136 -9.18 4.20 -5.20
N ARG A 137 -9.79 3.06 -5.51
CA ARG A 137 -10.33 2.19 -4.46
C ARG A 137 -9.18 1.36 -3.92
N GLY A 138 -9.18 1.10 -2.60
CA GLY A 138 -8.13 0.36 -1.87
C GLY A 138 -7.98 -1.12 -2.22
N ALA A 139 -8.11 -1.45 -3.51
CA ALA A 139 -7.80 -2.71 -4.13
C ALA A 139 -6.29 -2.87 -4.39
N VAL A 140 -5.49 -1.80 -4.32
CA VAL A 140 -4.05 -1.85 -4.61
C VAL A 140 -3.34 -2.87 -3.72
N VAL A 141 -3.66 -2.94 -2.43
CA VAL A 141 -3.03 -3.91 -1.51
C VAL A 141 -3.38 -5.35 -1.86
N GLU A 142 -4.66 -5.65 -2.10
CA GLU A 142 -5.10 -7.01 -2.47
C GLU A 142 -4.59 -7.40 -3.85
N GLU A 143 -4.69 -6.50 -4.82
CA GLU A 143 -4.20 -6.64 -6.18
C GLU A 143 -2.69 -6.89 -6.21
N LEU A 144 -1.89 -6.16 -5.43
CA LEU A 144 -0.44 -6.37 -5.37
C LEU A 144 -0.06 -7.76 -4.88
N ILE A 145 -0.74 -8.27 -3.86
CA ILE A 145 -0.47 -9.60 -3.32
C ILE A 145 -0.86 -10.67 -4.35
N TRP A 146 -2.04 -10.54 -4.96
CA TRP A 146 -2.54 -11.52 -5.91
C TRP A 146 -1.78 -11.49 -7.24
N GLU A 147 -1.49 -10.30 -7.78
CA GLU A 147 -0.70 -10.15 -8.99
C GLU A 147 0.73 -10.62 -8.77
N ALA A 148 1.36 -10.34 -7.63
CA ALA A 148 2.68 -10.91 -7.32
C ALA A 148 2.65 -12.43 -7.43
N ARG A 149 1.62 -13.06 -6.84
CA ARG A 149 1.44 -14.51 -6.95
C ARG A 149 1.22 -14.93 -8.39
N GLU A 150 0.25 -14.38 -9.12
CA GLU A 150 0.00 -14.75 -10.52
C GLU A 150 1.24 -14.63 -11.41
N GLN A 151 2.11 -13.66 -11.12
CA GLN A 151 3.36 -13.46 -11.85
C GLN A 151 4.49 -14.38 -11.41
N GLY A 152 4.30 -15.33 -10.48
CA GLY A 152 5.35 -16.26 -10.07
C GLY A 152 6.24 -15.76 -8.92
N LEU A 153 5.78 -14.76 -8.16
CA LEU A 153 6.45 -14.23 -6.98
C LEU A 153 5.71 -14.74 -5.75
N ARG A 154 6.33 -15.64 -5.00
CA ARG A 154 5.76 -16.26 -3.80
C ARG A 154 6.00 -15.34 -2.59
N PRO A 155 4.95 -14.79 -1.94
CA PRO A 155 5.11 -14.04 -0.70
C PRO A 155 5.77 -14.89 0.39
N THR A 156 6.74 -14.30 1.07
CA THR A 156 7.46 -14.87 2.22
C THR A 156 7.20 -14.07 3.48
N ARG A 157 6.95 -12.77 3.36
CA ARG A 157 6.44 -11.92 4.43
C ARG A 157 5.44 -10.92 3.89
N LEU A 158 4.45 -10.61 4.70
CA LEU A 158 3.45 -9.59 4.44
C LEU A 158 3.25 -8.79 5.70
N HIS A 159 3.49 -7.49 5.63
CA HIS A 159 3.16 -6.56 6.69
C HIS A 159 2.09 -5.58 6.19
N LEU A 160 0.98 -5.50 6.91
CA LEU A 160 -0.12 -4.56 6.64
C LEU A 160 -0.22 -3.58 7.81
N GLY A 161 0.01 -2.30 7.55
CA GLY A 161 0.03 -1.30 8.60
C GLY A 161 -0.24 0.10 8.07
N PHE A 162 0.26 1.10 8.80
CA PHE A 162 0.07 2.51 8.45
C PHE A 162 1.41 3.24 8.49
N ALA A 163 1.69 4.02 7.45
CA ALA A 163 2.69 5.06 7.46
C ALA A 163 2.10 6.30 8.13
N HIS A 164 2.82 6.89 9.07
CA HIS A 164 2.38 8.09 9.79
C HIS A 164 3.21 9.31 9.37
N ARG A 165 2.54 10.40 8.99
CA ARG A 165 3.18 11.70 8.71
C ARG A 165 2.57 12.76 9.61
N LYS A 166 3.39 13.59 10.25
CA LYS A 166 2.91 14.80 10.93
C LYS A 166 2.99 15.97 9.96
N VAL A 167 1.91 16.74 9.86
CA VAL A 167 1.85 17.98 9.07
C VAL A 167 1.66 19.13 10.05
N GLY A 168 2.69 19.96 10.21
CA GLY A 168 2.61 21.20 10.96
C GLY A 168 2.28 22.39 10.07
N ALA A 169 2.07 23.56 10.68
CA ALA A 169 1.81 24.81 9.94
C ALA A 169 2.94 25.17 8.96
N GLY A 170 4.20 24.81 9.29
CA GLY A 170 5.36 25.07 8.44
C GLY A 170 5.43 24.18 7.18
N ASP A 171 4.80 23.01 7.21
CA ASP A 171 4.86 22.02 6.11
C ASP A 171 3.53 21.91 5.34
N LEU A 172 2.54 22.71 5.73
CA LEU A 172 1.16 22.57 5.25
C LEU A 172 1.06 22.88 3.76
N ASP A 173 1.73 23.93 3.31
CA ASP A 173 1.67 24.40 1.95
C ASP A 173 2.22 23.35 0.96
N ASP A 174 3.37 22.78 1.31
CA ASP A 174 3.99 21.66 0.60
C ASP A 174 3.05 20.45 0.61
N TYR A 175 2.48 20.09 1.76
CA TYR A 175 1.53 18.98 1.84
C TYR A 175 0.31 19.17 0.91
N LEU A 176 -0.24 20.38 0.84
CA LEU A 176 -1.45 20.69 0.07
C LEU A 176 -1.22 20.75 -1.45
N ARG A 177 0.00 21.09 -1.88
CA ARG A 177 0.35 21.29 -3.29
C ARG A 177 1.19 20.17 -3.88
N GLU A 178 2.02 19.51 -3.08
CA GLU A 178 2.87 18.43 -3.56
C GLU A 178 2.11 17.12 -3.65
N GLY A 179 2.28 16.46 -4.79
CA GLY A 179 1.80 15.11 -4.99
C GLY A 179 2.52 14.09 -4.13
N PRO A 180 1.88 12.95 -3.82
CA PRO A 180 2.55 11.82 -3.20
C PRO A 180 3.55 11.13 -4.12
N ALA A 181 3.75 11.56 -5.37
CA ALA A 181 4.85 11.14 -6.24
C ALA A 181 4.93 12.10 -7.44
N ALA A 182 6.03 12.03 -8.20
CA ALA A 182 6.17 12.77 -9.45
C ALA A 182 4.99 12.47 -10.41
N GLY A 183 4.39 13.53 -10.96
CA GLY A 183 3.26 13.43 -11.88
C GLY A 183 1.91 13.12 -11.24
N ILE A 184 1.85 12.94 -9.91
CA ILE A 184 0.58 12.84 -9.18
C ILE A 184 0.22 14.25 -8.67
N PRO A 185 -0.99 14.78 -8.92
CA PRO A 185 -1.36 16.09 -8.41
C PRO A 185 -1.49 16.08 -6.87
N GLY A 186 -1.17 17.21 -6.24
CA GLY A 186 -1.36 17.40 -4.80
C GLY A 186 -2.83 17.41 -4.39
N PRO A 187 -3.14 17.34 -3.08
CA PRO A 187 -4.51 17.34 -2.57
C PRO A 187 -5.39 18.45 -3.15
N LEU A 188 -4.91 19.70 -3.20
CA LEU A 188 -5.72 20.82 -3.69
C LEU A 188 -6.03 20.71 -5.18
N ASP A 189 -5.06 20.32 -6.00
CA ASP A 189 -5.28 20.15 -7.44
C ASP A 189 -6.31 19.06 -7.71
N ARG A 190 -6.22 17.95 -6.97
CA ARG A 190 -7.15 16.83 -7.07
C ARG A 190 -8.57 17.23 -6.68
N ILE A 191 -8.73 17.99 -5.60
CA ILE A 191 -10.03 18.45 -5.12
C ILE A 191 -10.59 19.51 -6.08
N THR A 192 -9.76 20.41 -6.58
CA THR A 192 -10.15 21.43 -7.56
C THR A 192 -10.68 20.76 -8.83
N ALA A 193 -9.97 19.76 -9.35
CA ALA A 193 -10.39 19.00 -10.53
C ALA A 193 -11.67 18.18 -10.30
N ALA A 194 -11.82 17.58 -9.10
CA ALA A 194 -12.94 16.70 -8.79
C ALA A 194 -14.23 17.44 -8.37
N ALA A 195 -14.08 18.54 -7.63
CA ALA A 195 -15.17 19.20 -6.91
C ALA A 195 -15.19 20.72 -7.05
N GLY A 196 -14.24 21.31 -7.76
CA GLY A 196 -14.14 22.74 -8.00
C GLY A 196 -13.37 23.51 -6.93
N VAL A 197 -13.00 24.74 -7.28
CA VAL A 197 -12.16 25.63 -6.46
C VAL A 197 -12.75 25.91 -5.08
N THR A 198 -14.07 26.10 -4.98
CA THR A 198 -14.73 26.40 -3.69
C THR A 198 -14.52 25.30 -2.65
N LEU A 199 -14.58 24.02 -3.05
CA LEU A 199 -14.35 22.92 -2.11
C LEU A 199 -12.87 22.74 -1.79
N ALA A 200 -11.98 23.07 -2.74
CA ALA A 200 -10.54 23.06 -2.52
C ALA A 200 -10.11 24.17 -1.53
N ASP A 201 -10.64 25.38 -1.69
CA ASP A 201 -10.42 26.50 -0.76
C ASP A 201 -10.91 26.13 0.65
N ARG A 202 -12.13 25.57 0.75
CA ARG A 202 -12.67 25.10 2.02
C ARG A 202 -11.78 24.01 2.64
N TYR A 203 -11.23 23.12 1.82
CA TYR A 203 -10.30 22.09 2.28
C TYR A 203 -9.00 22.69 2.82
N ALA A 204 -8.45 23.70 2.15
CA ALA A 204 -7.26 24.42 2.60
C ALA A 204 -7.50 25.14 3.94
N GLU A 205 -8.62 25.86 4.08
CA GLU A 205 -9.00 26.55 5.32
C GLU A 205 -9.06 25.58 6.51
N VAL A 206 -9.74 24.46 6.34
CA VAL A 206 -9.90 23.47 7.42
C VAL A 206 -8.55 22.87 7.84
N TRP A 207 -7.62 22.73 6.89
CA TRP A 207 -6.24 22.33 7.18
C TRP A 207 -5.44 23.41 7.93
N GLN A 208 -5.60 24.67 7.54
CA GLN A 208 -4.97 25.81 8.22
C GLN A 208 -5.45 25.91 9.66
N ASP A 209 -6.77 25.84 9.88
CA ASP A 209 -7.38 25.87 11.21
C ASP A 209 -6.85 24.71 12.08
N ALA A 210 -6.81 23.49 11.54
CA ALA A 210 -6.32 22.33 12.28
C ALA A 210 -4.84 22.48 12.65
N THR A 211 -3.98 22.85 11.70
CA THR A 211 -2.53 22.99 11.94
C THR A 211 -2.19 24.18 12.84
N ALA A 212 -3.04 25.20 12.91
CA ALA A 212 -2.93 26.31 13.87
C ALA A 212 -3.11 25.84 15.32
N THR A 213 -3.86 24.76 15.57
CA THR A 213 -4.02 24.17 16.91
C THR A 213 -2.90 23.17 17.28
N GLY A 214 -2.13 22.72 16.30
CA GLY A 214 -1.00 21.83 16.47
C GLY A 214 -0.78 20.90 15.27
N PRO A 215 0.32 20.13 15.23
CA PRO A 215 0.59 19.21 14.13
C PRO A 215 -0.50 18.14 13.99
N VAL A 216 -0.99 17.95 12.75
CA VAL A 216 -1.97 16.92 12.43
C VAL A 216 -1.24 15.64 12.04
N THR A 217 -1.60 14.52 12.67
CA THR A 217 -1.05 13.21 12.31
C THR A 217 -1.91 12.56 11.24
N MET A 218 -1.32 12.37 10.07
CA MET A 218 -1.89 11.64 8.96
C MET A 218 -1.48 10.17 9.03
N SER A 219 -2.40 9.29 8.63
CA SER A 219 -2.12 7.86 8.52
C SER A 219 -2.48 7.37 7.12
N THR A 220 -1.55 6.71 6.46
CA THR A 220 -1.73 6.15 5.13
C THR A 220 -1.58 4.64 5.22
N PRO A 221 -2.55 3.82 4.78
CA PRO A 221 -2.38 2.38 4.73
C PRO A 221 -1.15 2.03 3.90
N MET A 222 -0.43 1.01 4.33
CA MET A 222 0.79 0.59 3.66
C MET A 222 0.86 -0.94 3.61
N VAL A 223 1.27 -1.45 2.47
CA VAL A 223 1.66 -2.85 2.30
C VAL A 223 3.18 -2.93 2.17
N VAL A 224 3.78 -3.80 2.98
CA VAL A 224 5.16 -4.24 2.81
C VAL A 224 5.10 -5.73 2.46
N LEU A 225 5.65 -6.08 1.30
CA LEU A 225 5.67 -7.44 0.79
C LEU A 225 7.11 -7.84 0.48
N ALA A 226 7.54 -8.97 1.04
CA ALA A 226 8.75 -9.64 0.61
C ALA A 226 8.38 -10.95 -0.06
N ALA A 227 8.89 -11.21 -1.26
CA ALA A 227 8.58 -12.39 -2.06
C ALA A 227 9.83 -13.00 -2.68
N ARG A 228 9.70 -14.25 -3.15
CA ARG A 228 10.73 -14.98 -3.88
C ARG A 228 10.20 -15.44 -5.24
N ARG A 229 11.00 -15.28 -6.29
CA ARG A 229 10.71 -15.80 -7.62
C ARG A 229 10.77 -17.33 -7.61
N VAL A 230 9.75 -18.02 -8.11
CA VAL A 230 9.71 -19.48 -8.19
C VAL A 230 9.49 -19.96 -9.63
N ALA A 231 10.04 -21.12 -9.99
CA ALA A 231 9.96 -21.70 -11.34
C ALA A 231 8.68 -22.55 -11.58
N GLY A 232 7.80 -22.66 -10.59
CA GLY A 232 6.60 -23.51 -10.60
C GLY A 232 5.32 -22.72 -10.38
N ASP A 233 4.20 -23.44 -10.15
CA ASP A 233 2.92 -22.80 -9.85
C ASP A 233 3.03 -21.93 -8.58
N PRO A 234 2.89 -20.61 -8.68
CA PRO A 234 2.98 -19.71 -7.52
C PRO A 234 1.73 -19.74 -6.63
N LEU A 235 0.68 -20.40 -7.12
CA LEU A 235 -0.50 -20.78 -6.34
C LEU A 235 -0.36 -22.15 -5.71
N ALA A 236 0.73 -22.89 -5.99
CA ALA A 236 0.96 -24.20 -5.39
C ALA A 236 0.89 -24.06 -3.87
N PRO A 237 0.07 -24.89 -3.20
CA PRO A 237 -0.01 -24.87 -1.76
C PRO A 237 1.37 -25.15 -1.18
N VAL A 238 1.75 -24.38 -0.18
CA VAL A 238 2.69 -24.85 0.84
C VAL A 238 2.15 -26.20 1.31
N ALA A 239 2.92 -27.29 1.24
CA ALA A 239 2.34 -28.61 1.41
C ALA A 239 1.77 -28.81 2.82
N GLY A 240 0.46 -28.66 2.90
CA GLY A 240 -0.51 -29.29 3.80
C GLY A 240 -1.72 -29.66 2.94
N PRO A 241 -2.44 -30.76 3.19
CA PRO A 241 -3.15 -31.49 2.15
C PRO A 241 -4.35 -30.72 1.57
N ALA A 242 -4.45 -30.66 0.24
CA ALA A 242 -5.63 -30.21 -0.50
C ALA A 242 -6.16 -31.32 -1.43
N ARG A 243 -7.48 -31.56 -1.42
CA ARG A 243 -8.21 -32.33 -2.44
C ARG A 243 -9.11 -31.40 -3.27
N ARG A 244 -9.32 -31.83 -4.53
CA ARG A 244 -9.57 -31.04 -5.76
C ARG A 244 -11.02 -30.54 -6.02
N LEU A 245 -11.09 -29.45 -6.82
CA LEU A 245 -12.07 -29.03 -7.88
C LEU A 245 -13.53 -28.73 -7.45
N PRO A 246 -14.41 -28.11 -8.29
CA PRO A 246 -14.32 -27.06 -9.33
C PRO A 246 -15.26 -25.84 -9.04
N LEU A 247 -15.28 -24.88 -9.97
CA LEU A 247 -15.84 -23.52 -9.91
C LEU A 247 -17.30 -23.33 -9.44
N LEU A 248 -17.43 -22.39 -8.48
CA LEU A 248 -18.41 -21.29 -8.35
C LEU A 248 -19.81 -21.45 -8.96
N ALA A 249 -20.78 -21.91 -8.16
CA ALA A 249 -22.19 -21.48 -8.28
C ALA A 249 -23.06 -21.87 -7.06
N GLU A 250 -22.57 -21.84 -5.81
CA GLU A 250 -23.43 -21.97 -4.61
C GLU A 250 -22.74 -21.44 -3.32
N PRO A 251 -23.49 -21.19 -2.22
CA PRO A 251 -23.04 -20.44 -1.05
C PRO A 251 -21.77 -21.05 -0.45
N ILE A 252 -20.71 -20.24 -0.38
CA ILE A 252 -19.32 -20.62 -0.09
C ILE A 252 -19.24 -21.37 1.25
N ARG A 253 -19.24 -22.71 1.19
CA ARG A 253 -19.09 -23.62 2.35
C ARG A 253 -17.96 -24.66 2.13
N SER A 254 -16.80 -24.23 1.63
CA SER A 254 -15.59 -25.07 1.64
C SER A 254 -14.31 -24.31 1.98
N PRO A 255 -13.32 -24.97 2.61
CA PRO A 255 -12.23 -24.34 3.34
C PRO A 255 -11.12 -23.83 2.41
N ARG A 256 -10.92 -22.51 2.36
CA ARG A 256 -9.78 -21.83 1.68
C ARG A 256 -8.42 -22.35 2.20
N PRO A 257 -7.34 -22.45 1.42
CA PRO A 257 -6.01 -22.82 1.92
C PRO A 257 -5.58 -21.95 3.12
N GLU A 258 -4.79 -22.49 4.06
CA GLU A 258 -4.46 -21.81 5.32
C GLU A 258 -3.77 -20.45 5.12
N ALA A 259 -2.84 -20.34 4.17
CA ALA A 259 -2.19 -19.07 3.83
C ALA A 259 -3.17 -18.05 3.22
N GLU A 260 -4.10 -18.49 2.38
CA GLU A 260 -5.14 -17.60 1.82
C GLU A 260 -6.13 -17.15 2.89
N ARG A 261 -6.52 -18.05 3.82
CA ARG A 261 -7.30 -17.65 5.00
C ARG A 261 -6.54 -16.63 5.83
N ALA A 262 -5.27 -16.87 6.13
CA ALA A 262 -4.47 -15.96 6.93
C ALA A 262 -4.34 -14.57 6.28
N ILE A 263 -4.14 -14.50 4.96
CA ILE A 263 -4.13 -13.24 4.19
C ILE A 263 -5.52 -12.57 4.22
N MET A 264 -6.59 -13.29 3.92
CA MET A 264 -7.94 -12.72 3.92
C MET A 264 -8.41 -12.29 5.31
N ASP A 265 -8.02 -13.01 6.35
CA ASP A 265 -8.29 -12.65 7.74
C ASP A 265 -7.47 -11.42 8.15
N ALA A 266 -6.21 -11.32 7.70
CA ALA A 266 -5.37 -10.13 7.90
C ALA A 266 -5.95 -8.90 7.18
N LEU A 267 -6.33 -9.02 5.92
CA LEU A 267 -7.03 -7.98 5.16
C LEU A 267 -8.35 -7.60 5.83
N GLY A 268 -9.12 -8.58 6.30
CA GLY A 268 -10.37 -8.36 7.02
C GLY A 268 -10.15 -7.64 8.35
N ARG A 269 -9.11 -7.98 9.12
CA ARG A 269 -8.73 -7.26 10.34
C ARG A 269 -8.28 -5.84 10.04
N HIS A 270 -7.41 -5.66 9.05
CA HIS A 270 -6.92 -4.36 8.61
C HIS A 270 -8.08 -3.47 8.16
N ARG A 271 -9.02 -4.01 7.37
CA ARG A 271 -10.24 -3.33 6.93
C ARG A 271 -11.18 -2.99 8.08
N ARG A 272 -11.37 -3.88 9.06
CA ARG A 272 -12.15 -3.57 10.27
C ARG A 272 -11.50 -2.48 11.10
N ARG A 273 -10.18 -2.50 11.27
CA ARG A 273 -9.46 -1.44 11.97
C ARG A 273 -9.56 -0.12 11.21
N TRP A 274 -9.46 -0.15 9.89
CA TRP A 274 -9.74 0.98 9.02
C TRP A 274 -11.15 1.54 9.30
N ASP A 275 -12.17 0.68 9.33
CA ASP A 275 -13.55 1.08 9.65
C ASP A 275 -13.69 1.61 11.10
N ASP A 276 -12.98 1.04 12.08
CA ASP A 276 -12.99 1.46 13.48
C ASP A 276 -12.28 2.81 13.69
N LEU A 277 -11.14 3.05 13.02
CA LEU A 277 -10.47 4.35 13.00
C LEU A 277 -11.41 5.41 12.41
N VAL A 278 -12.19 5.05 11.38
CA VAL A 278 -13.24 5.90 10.79
C VAL A 278 -14.45 6.10 11.72
N ALA A 279 -14.80 5.11 12.52
CA ALA A 279 -15.98 5.14 13.38
C ALA A 279 -15.72 5.80 14.75
N GLY A 280 -14.56 5.55 15.35
CA GLY A 280 -14.10 6.16 16.61
C GLY A 280 -14.03 7.68 16.48
N THR A 281 -13.52 8.17 15.35
CA THR A 281 -13.52 9.60 15.00
C THR A 281 -14.92 10.21 14.98
N ARG A 282 -15.90 9.53 14.40
CA ARG A 282 -17.30 10.02 14.39
C ARG A 282 -17.89 10.15 15.80
N ARG A 283 -17.42 9.37 16.78
CA ARG A 283 -17.90 9.41 18.17
C ARG A 283 -17.27 10.56 18.95
N GLU A 284 -15.99 10.84 18.76
CA GLU A 284 -15.29 11.97 19.40
C GLU A 284 -15.85 13.32 18.93
N SER A 285 -15.97 13.53 17.61
CA SER A 285 -16.58 14.76 17.07
C SER A 285 -18.04 14.98 17.51
N ARG A 286 -18.76 13.90 17.86
CA ARG A 286 -20.14 14.00 18.38
C ARG A 286 -20.16 14.39 19.86
N ARG A 287 -19.20 13.92 20.66
CA ARG A 287 -19.07 14.28 22.08
C ARG A 287 -18.67 15.74 22.26
N GLU A 288 -17.72 16.23 21.46
CA GLU A 288 -17.29 17.65 21.50
C GLU A 288 -18.44 18.61 21.18
N ARG A 289 -19.30 18.27 20.20
CA ARG A 289 -20.50 19.05 19.86
C ARG A 289 -21.57 19.02 20.95
N GLN A 290 -21.62 17.96 21.75
CA GLN A 290 -22.59 17.83 22.86
C GLN A 290 -22.09 18.47 24.16
N GLY A 291 -20.78 18.67 24.31
CA GLY A 291 -20.18 19.33 25.48
C GLY A 291 -19.99 20.85 25.35
N SER A 292 -20.28 21.42 24.18
CA SER A 292 -20.11 22.86 23.87
C SER A 292 -21.44 23.62 23.70
N ALA A 293 -22.57 22.98 24.03
CA ALA A 293 -23.91 23.58 24.04
C ALA A 293 -24.40 23.71 25.49
#